data_AF-A0A176RXD4-F1
#
_entry.id   AF-A0A176RXD4-F1
#
_cell.length_a   1.000
_cell.length_b   1.000
_cell.length_c   1.000
_cell.angle_alpha   90.00
_cell.angle_beta   90.00
_cell.angle_gamma   90.00
#
_symmetry.space_group_name_H-M   'P 1'
#
loop_
_entity.id
_entity.type
_entity.pdbx_description
1 polymer ?
#
loop_
_entity_poly.entity_id
_entity_poly.type
_entity_poly.pdbx_seq_one_letter_code
_entity_poly.pdbx_strand_id
1 'polypeptide(L)' 'MHFTTLNQWLDWQTSLHPREIELGLTRCRTVAQRLNLLPPRFPIISVAGTNGKGSSVILLDAILSAAGYRI' A
#
# COMPACT_ATOMS: atom_id res chain seq x y z
N MET A 1 0.18 15.62 15.78
CA MET A 1 1.52 15.05 16.00
C MET A 1 2.39 15.43 14.81
N HIS A 2 3.61 15.87 15.04
CA HIS A 2 4.56 16.21 13.98
C HIS A 2 5.79 15.31 14.16
N PHE A 3 6.10 14.50 13.14
CA PHE A 3 7.28 13.64 13.11
C PHE A 3 8.34 14.31 12.24
N THR A 4 9.60 14.28 12.67
CA THR A 4 10.71 14.93 11.96
C THR A 4 11.57 13.95 11.17
N THR A 5 11.45 12.65 11.44
CA THR A 5 12.15 11.58 10.72
C THR A 5 11.22 10.43 10.37
N LEU A 6 11.61 9.64 9.37
CA LEU A 6 10.89 8.41 9.01
C LEU A 6 10.79 7.45 10.18
N ASN A 7 11.89 7.26 10.93
CA ASN A 7 11.91 6.33 12.07
C ASN A 7 10.92 6.75 13.16
N GLN A 8 10.85 8.05 13.51
CA GLN A 8 9.87 8.54 14.48
C GLN A 8 8.42 8.26 14.06
N TRP A 9 8.13 8.40 12.76
CA TRP A 9 6.81 8.07 12.23
C TRP A 9 6.53 6.56 12.27
N LEU A 10 7.51 5.72 11.91
CA LEU A 10 7.38 4.26 11.96
C LEU A 10 7.19 3.73 13.38
N ASP A 11 8.00 4.22 14.33
CA ASP A 11 7.91 3.83 15.75
C ASP A 11 6.50 4.13 16.29
N TRP A 12 5.99 5.33 16.01
CA TRP A 12 4.63 5.68 16.37
C TRP A 12 3.59 4.77 15.71
N GLN A 13 3.71 4.49 14.41
CA GLN A 13 2.77 3.61 13.68
C GLN A 13 2.68 2.21 14.31
N THR A 14 3.83 1.64 14.72
CA THR A 14 3.86 0.31 15.36
C THR A 14 3.20 0.28 16.74
N SER A 15 3.06 1.42 17.41
CA SER A 15 2.40 1.53 18.72
C SER A 15 0.86 1.61 18.68
N LEU A 16 0.27 1.89 17.50
CA LEU A 16 -1.16 2.24 17.38
C LEU A 16 -2.14 1.07 17.52
N HIS A 17 -1.69 -0.18 17.41
CA HIS A 17 -2.59 -1.34 17.34
C HIS A 17 -2.20 -2.46 18.32
N PRO A 18 -3.03 -2.76 19.35
CA PRO A 18 -2.76 -3.82 20.32
C PRO A 18 -3.07 -5.24 19.80
N ARG A 19 -3.67 -5.37 18.61
CA ARG A 19 -3.82 -6.65 17.87
C ARG A 19 -3.04 -6.54 16.56
N GLU A 20 -2.15 -7.50 16.34
CA GLU A 20 -1.21 -7.52 15.21
C GLU A 20 -1.92 -7.53 13.84
N ILE A 21 -3.14 -8.12 13.75
CA ILE A 21 -3.95 -8.16 12.51
C ILE A 21 -5.44 -7.99 12.82
N GLU A 22 -6.07 -6.95 12.28
CA GLU A 22 -7.54 -6.75 12.24
C GLU A 22 -8.00 -6.82 10.77
N LEU A 23 -8.66 -7.92 10.40
CA LEU A 23 -9.18 -8.08 9.04
C LEU A 23 -10.47 -7.29 8.85
N GLY A 24 -10.56 -6.56 7.74
CA GLY A 24 -11.73 -5.77 7.37
C GLY A 24 -11.33 -4.51 6.63
N LEU A 25 -12.20 -4.00 5.75
CA LEU A 25 -11.90 -2.83 4.93
C LEU A 25 -12.57 -1.55 5.41
N THR A 26 -13.46 -1.62 6.40
CA THR A 26 -14.31 -0.49 6.81
C THR A 26 -13.50 0.75 7.20
N ARG A 27 -12.56 0.61 8.15
CA ARG A 27 -11.74 1.71 8.65
C ARG A 27 -10.89 2.36 7.55
N CYS A 28 -10.15 1.54 6.80
CA CYS A 28 -9.29 2.02 5.72
C CYS A 28 -10.09 2.64 4.58
N ARG A 29 -11.27 2.08 4.24
CA ARG A 29 -12.17 2.64 3.22
C ARG A 29 -12.69 4.01 3.62
N THR A 30 -13.10 4.21 4.87
CA THR A 30 -13.55 5.53 5.37
C THR A 30 -12.45 6.58 5.24
N VAL A 31 -11.21 6.25 5.60
CA VAL A 31 -10.07 7.17 5.46
C VAL A 31 -9.80 7.48 3.98
N ALA A 32 -9.76 6.45 3.12
CA ALA A 32 -9.53 6.63 1.68
C ALA A 32 -10.58 7.51 1.01
N GLN A 33 -11.85 7.38 1.40
CA GLN A 33 -12.94 8.24 0.93
C GLN A 33 -12.78 9.69 1.39
N ARG A 34 -12.45 9.91 2.67
CA ARG A 34 -12.22 11.27 3.21
C ARG A 34 -11.03 11.98 2.54
N LEU A 35 -10.03 11.22 2.11
CA LEU A 35 -8.86 11.71 1.39
C LEU A 35 -9.05 11.75 -0.14
N ASN A 36 -10.24 11.39 -0.65
CA ASN A 36 -10.56 11.35 -2.07
C ASN A 36 -9.56 10.49 -2.90
N LEU A 37 -9.14 9.36 -2.35
CA LEU A 37 -8.20 8.44 -3.00
C LEU A 37 -8.88 7.42 -3.94
N LEU A 38 -10.21 7.40 -3.99
CA LEU A 38 -11.00 6.43 -4.73
C LEU A 38 -11.99 7.12 -5.70
N PRO A 39 -12.15 6.63 -6.94
CA PRO A 39 -11.33 5.60 -7.59
C PRO A 39 -9.96 6.17 -8.03
N PRO A 40 -8.91 5.35 -8.08
CA PRO A 40 -7.64 5.78 -8.66
C PRO A 40 -7.81 6.09 -10.15
N ARG A 41 -7.01 7.04 -10.62
CA ARG A 41 -7.06 7.56 -12.00
C ARG A 41 -6.21 6.76 -12.99
N PHE A 42 -5.76 5.58 -12.60
CA PHE A 42 -4.85 4.73 -13.35
C PHE A 42 -5.23 3.25 -13.20
N PRO A 43 -4.84 2.38 -14.15
CA PRO A 43 -5.09 0.94 -14.05
C PRO A 43 -4.43 0.33 -12.81
N ILE A 44 -5.07 -0.64 -12.19
CA ILE A 44 -4.54 -1.35 -11.02
C ILE A 44 -4.34 -2.84 -11.36
N ILE A 45 -3.17 -3.36 -11.01
CA ILE A 45 -2.91 -4.80 -10.95
C ILE A 45 -2.71 -5.18 -9.47
N SER A 46 -3.61 -6.00 -8.94
CA SER A 46 -3.53 -6.50 -7.55
C SER A 46 -3.01 -7.93 -7.55
N VAL A 47 -1.86 -8.17 -6.90
CA VAL A 47 -1.22 -9.50 -6.82
C VAL A 47 -1.48 -10.13 -5.45
N ALA A 48 -2.19 -11.26 -5.42
CA ALA A 48 -2.44 -12.06 -4.22
C ALA A 48 -1.80 -13.45 -4.34
N GLY A 49 -1.58 -14.13 -3.20
CA GLY A 49 -1.03 -15.48 -3.16
C GLY A 49 -0.19 -15.74 -1.91
N THR A 50 0.08 -17.01 -1.60
CA THR A 50 0.91 -17.40 -0.44
C THR A 50 2.37 -17.04 -0.68
N ASN A 51 2.92 -17.44 -1.83
CA ASN A 51 4.30 -17.21 -2.24
C ASN A 51 4.37 -16.39 -3.53
N GLY A 52 5.54 -15.82 -3.84
CA GLY A 52 5.81 -15.22 -5.16
C GLY A 52 5.25 -13.81 -5.41
N LYS A 53 4.45 -13.23 -4.50
CA LYS A 53 3.88 -11.86 -4.66
C LYS A 53 4.96 -10.82 -5.01
N GLY A 54 6.07 -10.81 -4.26
CA GLY A 54 7.17 -9.87 -4.47
C GLY A 54 7.85 -10.07 -5.83
N SER A 55 8.23 -11.31 -6.17
CA SER A 55 8.85 -11.62 -7.45
C SER A 55 7.94 -11.33 -8.65
N SER A 56 6.62 -11.56 -8.50
CA SER A 56 5.64 -11.23 -9.55
C SER A 56 5.52 -9.72 -9.76
N VAL A 57 5.49 -8.92 -8.68
CA VAL A 57 5.47 -7.45 -8.80
C VAL A 57 6.75 -6.93 -9.43
N ILE A 58 7.92 -7.46 -9.06
CA ILE A 58 9.21 -7.09 -9.67
C ILE A 58 9.23 -7.41 -11.17
N LEU A 59 8.73 -8.58 -11.56
CA LEU A 59 8.65 -8.96 -12.98
C LEU A 59 7.70 -8.05 -13.75
N LEU A 60 6.53 -7.72 -13.18
CA LEU A 60 5.58 -6.79 -13.78
C LEU A 60 6.18 -5.39 -13.94
N ASP A 61 6.87 -4.88 -12.93
CA ASP A 61 7.57 -3.60 -12.95
C ASP A 61 8.59 -3.56 -14.09
N ALA A 62 9.44 -4.58 -14.21
CA ALA A 62 10.43 -4.68 -15.28
C ALA A 62 9.81 -4.71 -16.68
N ILE A 63 8.75 -5.50 -16.88
CA ILE A 63 8.06 -5.60 -18.18
C ILE A 63 7.41 -4.27 -18.55
N LEU A 64 6.68 -3.66 -17.62
CA LEU A 64 5.92 -2.44 -17.88
C LEU A 64 6.85 -1.23 -18.05
N SER A 65 7.91 -1.13 -17.25
CA SER A 65 8.95 -0.12 -17.41
C SER A 65 9.66 -0.26 -18.77
N ALA A 66 10.03 -1.49 -19.16
CA ALA A 66 10.61 -1.75 -20.49
C ALA A 66 9.64 -1.42 -21.64
N ALA A 67 8.33 -1.54 -21.42
CA ALA A 67 7.30 -1.13 -22.36
C ALA A 67 7.00 0.39 -22.34
N GLY A 68 7.75 1.18 -21.55
CA GLY A 68 7.63 2.64 -21.49
C GLY A 68 6.49 3.17 -20.62
N TYR A 69 5.86 2.33 -19.80
CA TYR A 69 4.88 2.80 -18.83
C TYR A 69 5.57 3.51 -17.66
N ARG A 70 4.90 4.53 -17.13
CA ARG A 70 5.26 5.11 -15.84
C ARG A 70 4.65 4.25 -14.74
N ILE A 71 5.50 3.46 -14.10
CA ILE A 71 5.19 2.61 -12.96
C ILE A 71 5.69 3.29 -11.68
#